data_AF-A0A366ZG34-F1
#
_entry.id   AF-A0A366ZG34-F1
#
_cell.length_a   1.000
_cell.length_b   1.000
_cell.length_c   1.000
_cell.angle_alpha   90.00
_cell.angle_beta   90.00
_cell.angle_gamma   90.00
#
_symmetry.space_group_name_H-M   'P 1'
#
loop_
_entity.id
_entity.type
_entity.pdbx_description
1 polymer ?
#
loop_
_entity_poly.entity_id
_entity_poly.type
_entity_poly.pdbx_seq_one_letter_code
_entity_poly.pdbx_strand_id
1 'polypeptide(L)'
;MRALPVLEQPAAEACCAPLAAEVLGEADAVTLSRQFAALADPVRLRLVSLLATAEGGSVCACDLVEPVGKSQPTVSHHLKVLVDAGLATSEKRGRNVWYAVVPAALEMLRSTLAL
;
A
#
# COMPACT_ATOMS: atom_id res chain seq x y z
N MET A 1 23.14 17.20 -26.46
CA MET A 1 22.00 16.72 -27.27
C MET A 1 22.21 15.22 -27.45
N ARG A 2 21.44 14.35 -26.80
CA ARG A 2 20.02 14.12 -27.05
C ARG A 2 19.39 13.59 -25.76
N ALA A 3 18.47 14.36 -25.17
CA ALA A 3 17.64 13.85 -24.09
C ALA A 3 16.87 12.64 -24.63
N LEU A 4 16.97 11.52 -23.92
CA LEU A 4 16.14 10.36 -24.21
C LEU A 4 14.68 10.76 -23.93
N PRO A 5 13.75 10.50 -24.84
CA PRO A 5 12.34 10.76 -24.57
C PRO A 5 11.93 9.84 -23.43
N VAL A 6 11.59 10.45 -22.29
CA VAL A 6 10.82 9.76 -21.25
C VAL A 6 9.51 9.39 -21.92
N LEU A 7 9.33 8.10 -22.18
CA LEU A 7 8.07 7.55 -22.62
C LEU A 7 7.07 7.84 -21.50
N GLU A 8 6.12 8.73 -21.77
CA GLU A 8 4.95 8.96 -20.92
C GLU A 8 4.33 7.59 -20.65
N GLN A 9 4.48 7.12 -19.42
CA GLN A 9 3.79 5.93 -18.98
C GLN A 9 2.29 6.28 -19.04
N PRO A 10 1.46 5.50 -19.75
CA PRO A 10 0.03 5.71 -19.66
C PRO A 10 -0.32 5.53 -18.19
N ALA A 11 -0.91 6.58 -17.60
CA ALA A 11 -1.42 6.54 -16.26
C ALA A 11 -2.19 5.23 -16.09
N ALA A 12 -1.71 4.36 -15.20
CA ALA A 12 -2.53 3.28 -14.70
C ALA A 12 -3.83 3.93 -14.27
N GLU A 13 -4.92 3.64 -15.00
CA GLU A 13 -6.31 4.00 -14.76
C GLU A 13 -6.48 4.86 -13.50
N ALA A 14 -6.29 6.18 -13.66
CA ALA A 14 -6.34 7.13 -12.56
C ALA A 14 -7.79 7.23 -12.08
N CYS A 15 -8.16 6.33 -11.16
CA CYS A 15 -9.55 6.11 -10.75
C CYS A 15 -10.12 7.27 -9.93
N CYS A 16 -9.30 8.22 -9.46
CA CYS A 16 -9.80 9.27 -8.59
C CYS A 16 -9.10 10.60 -8.87
N ALA A 17 -9.87 11.57 -9.38
CA ALA A 17 -9.55 12.98 -9.21
C ALA A 17 -9.50 13.33 -7.71
N PRO A 18 -8.82 14.42 -7.31
CA PRO A 18 -8.84 14.87 -5.93
C PRO A 18 -10.28 15.06 -5.42
N LEU A 19 -10.55 14.78 -4.15
CA LEU A 19 -11.90 14.88 -3.56
C LEU A 19 -12.53 16.28 -3.70
N ALA A 20 -11.73 17.32 -3.93
CA ALA A 20 -12.17 18.69 -4.16
C ALA A 20 -12.54 19.01 -5.62
N ALA A 21 -12.23 18.13 -6.58
CA ALA A 21 -12.43 18.39 -8.01
C ALA A 21 -13.88 18.11 -8.46
N GLU A 22 -14.43 16.97 -8.07
CA GLU A 22 -15.78 16.54 -8.44
C GLU A 22 -16.36 15.56 -7.40
N VAL A 23 -17.67 15.34 -7.45
CA VAL A 23 -18.33 14.37 -6.56
C VAL A 23 -17.93 12.96 -6.95
N LEU A 24 -17.42 12.21 -5.98
CA LEU A 24 -16.92 10.86 -6.17
C LEU A 24 -18.03 9.88 -6.57
N GLY A 25 -17.75 9.00 -7.53
CA GLY A 25 -18.64 7.90 -7.88
C GLY A 25 -18.77 6.87 -6.74
N GLU A 26 -19.91 6.19 -6.65
CA GLU A 26 -20.17 5.22 -5.57
C GLU A 26 -19.14 4.06 -5.56
N ALA A 27 -18.75 3.57 -6.74
CA ALA A 27 -17.75 2.52 -6.88
C ALA A 27 -16.36 2.95 -6.37
N ASP A 28 -15.96 4.17 -6.69
CA ASP A 28 -14.69 4.76 -6.23
C ASP A 28 -14.72 5.00 -4.73
N ALA A 29 -15.85 5.48 -4.20
CA ALA A 29 -16.06 5.67 -2.77
C ALA A 29 -15.92 4.36 -1.98
N VAL A 30 -16.50 3.26 -2.48
CA VAL A 30 -16.35 1.92 -1.87
C VAL A 30 -14.90 1.46 -1.91
N THR A 31 -14.19 1.69 -3.03
CA THR A 31 -12.79 1.28 -3.18
C THR A 31 -11.87 2.05 -2.25
N LEU A 32 -11.95 3.38 -2.26
CA LEU A 32 -11.19 4.26 -1.36
C LEU A 32 -11.53 3.99 0.10
N SER A 33 -12.80 3.77 0.45
CA SER A 33 -13.21 3.43 1.82
C SER A 33 -12.51 2.17 2.32
N ARG A 34 -12.43 1.11 1.50
CA ARG A 34 -11.72 -0.13 1.86
C ARG A 34 -10.23 0.11 2.11
N GLN A 35 -9.59 0.91 1.26
CA GLN A 35 -8.17 1.25 1.39
C GLN A 35 -7.90 2.12 2.63
N PHE A 36 -8.67 3.17 2.85
CA PHE A 36 -8.56 4.00 4.05
C PHE A 36 -8.87 3.20 5.32
N ALA A 37 -9.85 2.31 5.31
CA ALA A 37 -10.14 1.41 6.43
C ALA A 37 -8.95 0.45 6.71
N ALA A 38 -8.27 -0.03 5.68
CA ALA A 38 -7.04 -0.81 5.84
C ALA A 38 -5.89 0.02 6.42
N LEU A 39 -5.87 1.35 6.27
CA LEU A 39 -4.89 2.22 6.95
C LEU A 39 -5.35 2.71 8.32
N ALA A 40 -6.63 2.66 8.66
CA ALA A 40 -7.19 3.19 9.91
C ALA A 40 -6.91 2.33 11.18
N ASP A 41 -5.79 1.60 11.20
CA ASP A 41 -5.35 0.78 12.34
C ASP A 41 -3.88 1.07 12.67
N PRO A 42 -3.54 1.26 13.95
CA PRO A 42 -2.21 1.68 14.36
C PRO A 42 -1.13 0.63 14.07
N VAL A 43 -1.46 -0.68 14.14
CA VAL A 43 -0.51 -1.74 13.80
C VAL A 43 -0.27 -1.75 12.30
N ARG A 44 -1.33 -1.62 11.48
CA ARG A 44 -1.21 -1.57 10.02
C ARG A 44 -0.40 -0.36 9.55
N LEU A 45 -0.59 0.82 10.15
CA LEU A 45 0.25 2.00 9.85
C LEU A 45 1.73 1.76 10.17
N ARG A 46 2.03 1.13 11.32
CA ARG A 46 3.41 0.79 11.67
C ARG A 46 4.00 -0.23 10.69
N LEU A 47 3.23 -1.24 10.28
CA LEU A 47 3.67 -2.20 9.26
C LEU A 47 3.95 -1.52 7.92
N VAL A 48 3.06 -0.66 7.44
CA VAL A 48 3.28 0.11 6.19
C VAL A 48 4.54 0.95 6.30
N SER A 49 4.75 1.65 7.43
CA SER A 49 5.96 2.43 7.68
C SER A 49 7.24 1.56 7.61
N LEU A 50 7.26 0.43 8.31
CA LEU A 50 8.39 -0.51 8.31
C LEU A 50 8.70 -1.03 6.90
N LEU A 51 7.67 -1.42 6.15
CA LEU A 51 7.81 -1.91 4.78
C LEU A 51 8.30 -0.81 3.83
N ALA A 52 7.81 0.43 3.98
CA ALA A 52 8.19 1.56 3.13
C ALA A 52 9.63 2.04 3.39
N THR A 53 10.16 1.82 4.59
CA THR A 53 11.55 2.18 4.95
C THR A 53 12.55 1.03 4.78
N ALA A 54 12.12 -0.13 4.29
CA ALA A 54 12.98 -1.29 4.14
C ALA A 54 13.94 -1.12 2.94
N GLU A 55 15.26 -1.13 3.20
CA GLU A 55 16.29 -0.92 2.18
C GLU A 55 16.23 -1.93 1.02
N GLY A 56 15.80 -3.17 1.30
CA GLY A 56 15.66 -4.24 0.30
C GLY A 56 14.31 -4.27 -0.44
N GLY A 57 13.44 -3.27 -0.23
CA GLY A 57 12.12 -3.16 -0.85
C GLY A 57 11.09 -4.21 -0.40
N SER A 58 11.48 -5.22 0.38
CA SER A 58 10.58 -6.21 0.98
C SER A 58 11.11 -6.73 2.32
N VAL A 59 10.22 -7.17 3.21
CA VAL A 59 10.55 -7.67 4.56
C VAL A 59 9.88 -9.03 4.81
N CYS A 60 10.58 -9.96 5.46
CA CYS A 60 9.98 -11.22 5.90
C CYS A 60 8.88 -10.97 6.94
N ALA A 61 7.78 -11.72 6.89
CA ALA A 61 6.79 -11.72 7.97
C ALA A 61 7.38 -11.98 9.37
N CYS A 62 8.44 -12.78 9.42
CA CYS A 62 9.14 -13.13 10.65
C CYS A 62 9.81 -11.93 11.32
N ASP A 63 10.39 -11.02 10.53
CA ASP A 63 11.12 -9.85 11.02
C ASP A 63 10.19 -8.70 11.43
N LEU A 64 8.89 -8.82 11.13
CA LEU A 64 7.87 -7.81 11.43
C LEU A 64 7.22 -7.98 12.81
N VAL A 65 7.42 -9.12 13.47
CA VAL A 65 6.79 -9.50 14.75
C VAL A 65 7.31 -8.65 15.90
N GLU A 66 8.64 -8.61 16.08
CA GLU A 66 9.26 -7.86 17.18
C GLU A 66 9.03 -6.35 17.08
N PRO A 67 9.23 -5.68 15.92
CA PRO A 67 9.06 -4.23 15.83
C PRO A 67 7.65 -3.75 16.20
N VAL A 68 6.62 -4.53 15.87
CA VAL A 68 5.22 -4.15 16.17
C VAL A 68 4.72 -4.69 17.51
N GLY A 69 5.47 -5.59 18.16
CA GLY A 69 5.12 -6.16 19.47
C GLY A 69 3.84 -6.98 19.46
N LYS A 70 3.59 -7.73 18.38
CA LYS A 70 2.41 -8.60 18.21
C LYS A 70 2.83 -10.02 17.91
N SER A 71 1.91 -10.97 18.06
CA SER A 71 2.16 -12.37 17.68
C SER A 71 2.20 -12.52 16.16
N GLN A 72 2.87 -13.56 15.66
CA GLN A 72 2.90 -13.86 14.22
C GLN A 72 1.50 -13.97 13.61
N PRO A 73 0.50 -14.66 14.22
CA PRO A 73 -0.82 -14.77 13.60
C PRO A 73 -1.51 -13.43 13.44
N THR A 74 -1.33 -12.54 14.43
CA THR A 74 -1.85 -11.16 14.37
C THR A 74 -1.17 -10.35 13.27
N VAL A 75 0.16 -10.43 13.15
CA VAL A 75 0.90 -9.74 12.07
C VAL A 75 0.47 -10.25 10.70
N SER A 76 0.34 -11.58 10.53
CA SER A 76 -0.10 -12.19 9.28
C SER A 76 -1.51 -11.74 8.89
N HIS A 77 -2.42 -11.65 9.87
CA HIS A 77 -3.76 -11.12 9.64
C HIS A 77 -3.72 -9.67 9.15
N HIS A 78 -2.95 -8.80 9.81
CA HIS A 78 -2.81 -7.40 9.40
C HIS A 78 -2.20 -7.25 8.00
N LEU A 79 -1.18 -8.03 7.67
CA LEU A 79 -0.56 -8.03 6.36
C LEU A 79 -1.53 -8.52 5.28
N LYS A 80 -2.33 -9.55 5.57
CA LYS A 80 -3.39 -10.00 4.66
C LYS A 80 -4.41 -8.90 4.37
N VAL A 81 -4.85 -8.15 5.38
CA VAL A 81 -5.78 -7.01 5.18
C VAL A 81 -5.16 -5.96 4.26
N LEU A 82 -3.87 -5.65 4.41
CA LEU A 82 -3.17 -4.69 3.53
C LEU A 82 -3.04 -5.21 2.09
N VAL A 83 -2.77 -6.51 1.91
CA VAL A 83 -2.71 -7.15 0.59
C VAL A 83 -4.08 -7.19 -0.08
N ASP A 84 -5.12 -7.59 0.65
CA ASP A 84 -6.49 -7.65 0.14
C ASP A 84 -7.03 -6.25 -0.22
N ALA A 85 -6.50 -5.18 0.40
CA ALA A 85 -6.77 -3.79 0.05
C ALA A 85 -5.89 -3.23 -1.10
N GLY A 86 -4.96 -4.03 -1.63
CA GLY A 86 -4.04 -3.61 -2.71
C GLY A 86 -2.94 -2.64 -2.27
N LEU A 87 -2.71 -2.48 -0.96
CA LEU A 87 -1.69 -1.56 -0.41
C LEU A 87 -0.32 -2.23 -0.22
N ALA A 88 -0.31 -3.56 -0.20
CA ALA A 88 0.90 -4.36 -0.10
C ALA A 88 0.84 -5.56 -1.05
N THR A 89 2.00 -6.14 -1.34
CA THR A 89 2.15 -7.42 -2.04
C THR A 89 2.77 -8.44 -1.12
N SER A 90 2.60 -9.72 -1.47
CA SER A 90 3.24 -10.83 -0.78
C SER A 90 3.88 -11.78 -1.78
N GLU A 91 5.07 -12.27 -1.46
CA GLU A 91 5.85 -13.20 -2.27
C GLU A 91 6.36 -14.34 -1.39
N LYS A 92 6.15 -15.58 -1.81
CA LYS A 92 6.67 -16.75 -1.11
C LYS A 92 8.10 -17.06 -1.59
N ARG A 93 9.06 -16.99 -0.67
CA ARG A 93 10.48 -17.34 -0.91
C ARG A 93 10.87 -18.51 -0.01
N GLY A 94 10.86 -19.72 -0.58
CA GLY A 94 11.08 -20.95 0.17
C GLY A 94 9.99 -21.19 1.22
N ARG A 95 10.37 -21.20 2.50
CA ARG A 95 9.42 -21.34 3.63
C ARG A 95 8.86 -20.01 4.14
N ASN A 96 9.45 -18.89 3.75
CA ASN A 96 9.12 -17.57 4.27
C ASN A 96 8.23 -16.80 3.28
N VAL A 97 7.40 -15.91 3.79
CA VAL A 97 6.62 -14.96 3.00
C VAL A 97 7.18 -13.57 3.23
N TRP A 98 7.44 -12.87 2.13
CA TRP A 98 7.98 -11.53 2.08
C TRP A 98 6.89 -10.57 1.65
N TYR A 99 6.89 -9.37 2.23
CA TYR A 99 5.91 -8.34 1.98
C TYR A 99 6.58 -7.06 1.51
N ALA A 100 5.93 -6.32 0.62
CA ALA A 100 6.36 -5.02 0.14
C ALA A 100 5.14 -4.10 0.04
N VAL A 101 5.32 -2.80 0.27
CA VAL A 101 4.26 -1.82 -0.06
C VAL A 101 4.08 -1.74 -1.58
N VAL A 102 2.90 -1.29 -2.02
CA VAL A 102 2.66 -0.87 -3.39
C VAL A 102 2.76 0.67 -3.44
N PRO A 103 3.90 1.25 -3.86
CA PRO A 103 4.10 2.70 -3.77
C PRO A 103 3.04 3.49 -4.55
N ALA A 104 2.67 3.00 -5.74
CA ALA A 104 1.64 3.62 -6.56
C ALA A 104 0.28 3.70 -5.84
N ALA A 105 -0.11 2.69 -5.06
CA ALA A 105 -1.37 2.69 -4.32
C ALA A 105 -1.37 3.73 -3.21
N LEU A 106 -0.26 3.87 -2.48
CA LEU A 106 -0.12 4.91 -1.43
C LEU A 106 -0.10 6.31 -2.03
N GLU A 107 0.55 6.49 -3.18
CA GLU A 107 0.57 7.76 -3.89
C GLU A 107 -0.82 8.17 -4.38
N MET A 108 -1.61 7.22 -4.90
CA MET A 108 -3.01 7.47 -5.28
C MET A 108 -3.89 7.89 -4.10
N LEU A 109 -3.71 7.29 -2.92
CA LEU A 109 -4.43 7.71 -1.72
C LEU A 109 -4.04 9.13 -1.29
N ARG A 110 -2.75 9.47 -1.39
CA ARG A 110 -2.26 10.82 -1.10
C ARG A 110 -2.86 11.83 -2.06
N SER A 111 -2.85 11.57 -3.36
CA SER A 111 -3.37 12.49 -4.38
C SER A 111 -4.88 12.70 -4.25
N THR A 112 -5.62 11.68 -3.82
CA THR A 112 -7.07 11.77 -3.57
C THR A 112 -7.40 12.82 -2.51
N LEU A 113 -6.55 12.96 -1.48
CA LEU A 113 -6.73 13.94 -0.40
C LEU A 113 -6.12 15.31 -0.70
N ALA A 114 -5.56 15.53 -1.88
CA ALA A 114 -5.10 16.84 -2.29
C ALA A 114 -6.28 17.81 -2.41
N LEU A 115 -6.12 19.04 -1.92
CA LEU A 115 -7.11 20.10 -1.97
C LEU A 115 -6.53 21.32 -2.69
#